data_AF-A0A514LJT5-F1
#
_entry.id   AF-A0A514LJT5-F1
#
_cell.length_a   1.000
_cell.length_b   1.000
_cell.length_c   1.000
_cell.angle_alpha   90.00
_cell.angle_beta   90.00
_cell.angle_gamma   90.00
#
_symmetry.space_group_name_H-M   'P 1'
#
loop_
_entity.id
_entity.type
_entity.pdbx_description
1 polymer ?
#
loop_
_entity_poly.entity_id
_entity_poly.type
_entity_poly.pdbx_seq_one_letter_code
_entity_poly.pdbx_strand_id
1 'polypeptide(L)'
;MHTLHLDENPHTRLLNYEYARLKQDDVCSKGHSFKRYPKKMPMSRIRNGYASHPREQHNAPPMYITMPSPNNKQKFTLGSDTMSETSHKPLTASEIGCLWLTYISNSMLRCVYIYGLQHNKDEDIHPLLQGAYEKTGQDMETIRTIFEAENIPIPVGFTEQDVNTKANALFDDTFFLDYLNKVGKISNTQYATFQSISTRSDIRAFFVQCLLSASRLYDQTTETMLEKGLLIRPPHISPPQQVDFVDRKQYKHGFSLVSDKRPLNVIEISHLYTNVETNLLGIMICTGFGQTAKSQKVRNYMLRGKDIAKKHVQLFGEKLVNSDIQAPMTWDAAVRQSTDPPFSDKLMMFHINVLIQASIGRYGVAAGSSIRNDLAGMYTRLSAEIAAYAEDGAEILIENEWLEEPPRAADRDKIIKKKS
;
A
#
# COMPACT_ATOMS: atom_id res chain seq x y z
N MET A 1 57.54 23.67 27.28
CA MET A 1 56.92 24.24 26.06
C MET A 1 56.88 23.12 25.04
N HIS A 2 55.76 22.61 24.53
CA HIS A 2 54.36 23.00 24.59
C HIS A 2 53.51 21.73 24.54
N THR A 3 52.42 21.76 25.30
CA THR A 3 51.28 20.85 25.31
C THR A 3 50.49 20.89 24.00
N LEU A 4 49.95 19.75 23.58
CA LEU A 4 48.69 19.67 22.83
C LEU A 4 47.90 18.45 23.32
N HIS A 5 46.78 18.74 23.99
CA HIS A 5 45.75 17.80 24.41
C HIS A 5 45.00 17.26 23.19
N LEU A 6 44.74 15.96 23.17
CA LEU A 6 43.64 15.37 22.40
C LEU A 6 42.65 14.75 23.39
N ASP A 7 41.43 15.28 23.35
CA ASP A 7 40.28 14.87 24.13
C ASP A 7 39.84 13.43 23.79
N GLU A 8 39.63 12.63 24.83
CA GLU A 8 39.01 11.31 24.74
C GLU A 8 37.49 11.42 24.56
N ASN A 9 36.96 10.80 23.51
CA ASN A 9 35.53 10.70 23.22
C ASN A 9 34.83 9.67 24.15
N PRO A 10 33.70 10.01 24.81
CA PRO A 10 33.00 9.12 25.75
C PRO A 10 32.31 7.88 25.12
N HIS A 11 32.32 7.71 23.80
CA HIS A 11 31.72 6.54 23.14
C HIS A 11 32.57 5.25 23.17
N THR A 12 33.86 5.33 23.50
CA THR A 12 34.76 4.15 23.48
C THR A 12 34.70 3.31 24.77
N ARG A 13 34.06 3.80 25.84
CA ARG A 13 33.92 3.07 27.12
C ARG A 13 32.77 2.06 27.15
N LEU A 14 31.75 2.22 26.30
CA LEU A 14 30.57 1.33 26.27
C LEU A 14 30.82 0.05 25.46
N LEU A 15 31.68 0.09 24.45
CA LEU A 15 32.00 -1.07 23.61
C LEU A 15 32.89 -2.12 24.31
N ASN A 16 33.71 -1.72 25.29
CA ASN A 16 34.56 -2.65 26.04
C ASN A 16 33.83 -3.38 27.19
N TYR A 17 32.63 -2.92 27.60
CA TYR A 17 31.85 -3.57 28.67
C TYR A 17 30.93 -4.68 28.16
N GLU A 18 30.46 -4.63 26.91
CA GLU A 18 29.61 -5.69 26.34
C GLU A 18 30.42 -6.87 25.76
N TYR A 19 31.66 -6.64 25.31
CA TYR A 19 32.52 -7.71 24.79
C TYR A 19 33.06 -8.64 25.90
N ALA A 20 33.07 -8.20 27.16
CA ALA A 20 33.51 -9.01 28.30
C ALA A 20 32.42 -9.96 28.84
N ARG A 21 31.13 -9.69 28.58
CA ARG A 21 30.02 -10.51 29.06
C ARG A 21 29.76 -11.75 28.19
N LEU A 22 30.07 -11.66 26.90
CA LEU A 22 29.87 -12.75 25.93
C LEU A 22 30.93 -13.86 25.97
N LYS A 23 31.97 -13.75 26.81
CA LYS A 23 32.99 -14.81 27.00
C LYS A 23 32.86 -15.59 28.32
N GLN A 24 31.88 -15.29 29.16
CA GLN A 24 31.73 -15.96 30.46
C GLN A 24 30.64 -17.04 30.51
N ASP A 25 29.73 -17.10 29.54
CA ASP A 25 28.65 -18.10 29.53
C ASP A 25 28.93 -19.35 28.66
N ASP A 26 30.12 -19.45 28.04
CA ASP A 26 30.50 -20.56 27.16
C ASP A 26 31.45 -21.60 27.81
N VAL A 27 31.55 -21.61 29.14
CA VAL A 27 32.34 -22.61 29.89
C VAL A 27 31.50 -23.29 30.97
N CYS A 28 30.47 -24.02 30.57
CA CYS A 28 29.93 -25.10 31.40
C CYS A 28 29.16 -26.15 30.58
N SER A 29 29.85 -26.92 29.73
CA SER A 29 29.36 -28.24 29.33
C SER A 29 30.48 -29.14 28.82
N LYS A 30 31.21 -29.79 29.74
CA LYS A 30 31.93 -31.04 29.42
C LYS A 30 31.83 -32.06 30.56
N GLY A 31 30.90 -33.00 30.37
CA GLY A 31 31.05 -34.42 30.69
C GLY A 31 30.78 -34.84 32.14
N HIS A 32 29.86 -35.80 32.32
CA HIS A 32 30.19 -37.16 32.76
C HIS A 32 29.00 -38.12 32.53
N SER A 33 29.34 -39.31 32.03
CA SER A 33 28.47 -40.47 31.78
C SER A 33 28.17 -41.22 33.08
N PHE A 34 26.96 -41.78 33.28
CA PHE A 34 26.72 -43.23 33.47
C PHE A 34 25.28 -43.62 33.93
N LYS A 35 24.82 -44.77 33.40
CA LYS A 35 23.91 -45.82 33.95
C LYS A 35 22.35 -45.75 33.81
N ARG A 36 21.87 -46.56 32.84
CA ARG A 36 20.74 -47.54 32.80
C ARG A 36 19.60 -47.52 33.87
N TYR A 37 18.35 -47.30 33.38
CA TYR A 37 17.05 -48.05 33.50
C TYR A 37 16.51 -48.62 34.85
N PRO A 38 15.20 -48.97 35.04
CA PRO A 38 13.93 -48.72 34.28
C PRO A 38 12.60 -48.51 35.14
N LYS A 39 11.44 -48.44 34.43
CA LYS A 39 10.05 -48.92 34.76
C LYS A 39 8.98 -48.03 35.47
N LYS A 40 7.94 -47.71 34.66
CA LYS A 40 6.45 -47.79 34.82
C LYS A 40 5.73 -47.52 36.18
N MET A 41 4.84 -46.50 36.14
CA MET A 41 3.42 -46.38 36.61
C MET A 41 3.05 -46.56 38.12
N PRO A 42 1.87 -46.11 38.65
CA PRO A 42 0.64 -45.65 37.98
C PRO A 42 -0.05 -44.36 38.54
N MET A 43 -1.14 -43.99 37.85
CA MET A 43 -2.21 -43.04 38.21
C MET A 43 -2.90 -43.32 39.56
N SER A 44 -3.28 -42.26 40.27
CA SER A 44 -4.40 -42.27 41.23
C SER A 44 -5.18 -40.96 41.22
N ARG A 45 -6.50 -41.07 40.99
CA ARG A 45 -7.54 -40.04 41.18
C ARG A 45 -7.69 -39.71 42.66
N ILE A 46 -7.78 -38.43 43.04
CA ILE A 46 -8.60 -37.96 44.18
C ILE A 46 -9.23 -36.60 43.83
N ARG A 47 -10.51 -36.45 44.21
CA ARG A 47 -11.48 -35.36 43.97
C ARG A 47 -11.26 -34.12 44.86
N ASN A 48 -11.79 -33.00 44.37
CA ASN A 48 -12.41 -31.85 45.04
C ASN A 48 -11.78 -31.26 46.31
N GLY A 49 -11.38 -29.98 46.21
CA GLY A 49 -11.23 -29.07 47.33
C GLY A 49 -11.29 -27.62 46.83
N TYR A 50 -12.42 -26.95 47.07
CA TYR A 50 -12.54 -25.50 46.96
C TYR A 50 -11.63 -24.87 48.02
N ALA A 51 -10.69 -24.02 47.62
CA ALA A 51 -10.03 -23.08 48.51
C ALA A 51 -9.62 -21.82 47.72
N SER A 52 -10.37 -20.76 47.98
CA SER A 52 -10.07 -19.38 47.59
C SER A 52 -8.74 -18.91 48.20
N HIS A 53 -7.86 -18.36 47.37
CA HIS A 53 -6.74 -17.52 47.80
C HIS A 53 -6.89 -16.11 47.21
N PRO A 54 -6.63 -15.04 47.98
CA PRO A 54 -6.83 -13.67 47.52
C PRO A 54 -5.69 -13.27 46.57
N ARG A 55 -6.03 -12.65 45.44
CA ARG A 55 -5.05 -11.94 44.61
C ARG A 55 -4.71 -10.62 45.27
N GLU A 56 -3.46 -10.45 45.67
CA GLU A 56 -2.88 -9.15 45.96
C GLU A 56 -2.92 -8.30 44.69
N GLN A 57 -3.63 -7.17 44.76
CA GLN A 57 -3.68 -6.15 43.72
C GLN A 57 -2.44 -5.25 43.84
N HIS A 58 -1.46 -5.41 42.96
CA HIS A 58 -0.51 -4.35 42.69
C HIS A 58 -1.17 -3.32 41.76
N ASN A 59 -1.71 -2.26 42.36
CA ASN A 59 -2.18 -1.06 41.68
C ASN A 59 -0.98 -0.27 41.12
N ALA A 60 -0.68 -0.44 39.83
CA ALA A 60 0.02 0.57 39.04
C ALA A 60 -1.04 1.44 38.35
N PRO A 61 -0.97 2.79 38.42
CA PRO A 61 -1.96 3.64 37.76
C PRO A 61 -1.81 3.53 36.23
N PRO A 62 -2.91 3.50 35.46
CA PRO A 62 -2.84 3.50 34.01
C PRO A 62 -2.26 4.84 33.52
N MET A 63 -1.17 4.77 32.77
CA MET A 63 -0.68 5.91 31.98
C MET A 63 -1.64 6.11 30.81
N TYR A 64 -2.64 6.96 30.99
CA TYR A 64 -3.49 7.41 29.90
C TYR A 64 -2.67 8.31 28.98
N ILE A 65 -2.36 7.83 27.78
CA ILE A 65 -2.04 8.71 26.66
C ILE A 65 -3.37 9.32 26.24
N THR A 66 -3.63 10.55 26.67
CA THR A 66 -4.75 11.36 26.20
C THR A 66 -4.52 11.71 24.74
N MET A 67 -5.25 11.03 23.85
CA MET A 67 -5.43 11.48 22.46
C MET A 67 -6.14 12.84 22.48
N PRO A 68 -5.66 13.88 21.78
CA PRO A 68 -6.32 15.18 21.77
C PRO A 68 -7.71 15.08 21.12
N SER A 69 -8.67 15.77 21.76
CA SER A 69 -10.07 15.88 21.33
C SER A 69 -10.22 16.42 19.89
N PRO A 70 -11.25 16.02 19.11
CA PRO A 70 -11.39 16.35 17.69
C PRO A 70 -11.64 17.84 17.38
N ASN A 71 -11.81 18.69 18.38
CA ASN A 71 -12.24 20.07 18.21
C ASN A 71 -11.14 21.13 18.26
N ASN A 72 -9.87 20.75 18.23
CA ASN A 72 -8.80 21.72 18.05
C ASN A 72 -8.59 21.97 16.55
N LYS A 73 -9.29 22.98 16.01
CA LYS A 73 -8.92 23.62 14.74
C LYS A 73 -7.58 24.34 14.94
N GLN A 74 -6.48 23.59 15.03
CA GLN A 74 -5.18 24.11 14.64
C GLN A 74 -5.28 24.35 13.14
N LYS A 75 -5.70 25.57 12.78
CA LYS A 75 -5.31 26.14 11.51
C LYS A 75 -3.79 26.08 11.49
N PHE A 76 -3.22 25.14 10.74
CA PHE A 76 -1.94 25.37 10.12
C PHE A 76 -2.15 26.50 9.11
N THR A 77 -2.21 27.73 9.61
CA THR A 77 -1.95 28.89 8.78
C THR A 77 -0.52 28.73 8.33
N LEU A 78 -0.33 28.43 7.04
CA LEU A 78 0.89 28.83 6.34
C LEU A 78 1.04 30.31 6.64
N GLY A 79 1.94 30.65 7.55
CA GLY A 79 2.31 32.03 7.79
C GLY A 79 2.82 32.56 6.47
N SER A 80 2.15 33.60 5.95
CA SER A 80 2.59 34.41 4.81
C SER A 80 3.99 35.02 5.02
N ASP A 81 4.56 34.88 6.22
CA ASP A 81 5.74 35.61 6.68
C ASP A 81 6.97 34.68 6.87
N THR A 82 6.97 33.47 6.29
CA THR A 82 8.18 32.61 6.20
C THR A 82 8.73 32.45 4.79
N MET A 83 8.27 33.27 3.82
CA MET A 83 8.94 33.42 2.52
C MET A 83 10.16 34.36 2.58
N SER A 84 10.85 34.45 3.72
CA SER A 84 12.14 35.15 3.81
C SER A 84 13.29 34.15 3.89
N GLU A 85 14.06 34.10 2.80
CA GLU A 85 15.45 33.63 2.74
C GLU A 85 15.74 32.18 3.14
N THR A 86 15.00 31.22 2.56
CA THR A 86 15.68 29.99 2.16
C THR A 86 16.18 30.20 0.73
N SER A 87 17.50 30.14 0.52
CA SER A 87 18.12 30.01 -0.80
C SER A 87 17.22 29.11 -1.68
N HIS A 88 16.71 29.65 -2.80
CA HIS A 88 15.78 28.96 -3.71
C HIS A 88 16.47 27.73 -4.31
N LYS A 89 16.47 26.61 -3.56
CA LYS A 89 17.10 25.36 -3.95
C LYS A 89 16.23 24.74 -5.05
N PRO A 90 16.78 24.47 -6.25
CA PRO A 90 16.02 23.83 -7.32
C PRO A 90 15.41 22.51 -6.86
N LEU A 91 14.25 22.15 -7.43
CA LEU A 91 13.69 20.82 -7.22
C LEU A 91 14.66 19.72 -7.69
N THR A 92 14.75 18.66 -6.89
CA THR A 92 15.45 17.43 -7.27
C THR A 92 14.62 16.62 -8.28
N ALA A 93 15.27 15.73 -9.04
CA ALA A 93 14.56 14.82 -9.96
C ALA A 93 13.48 13.98 -9.25
N SER A 94 13.74 13.59 -8.00
CA SER A 94 12.79 12.87 -7.14
C SER A 94 11.53 13.71 -6.89
N GLU A 95 11.70 14.97 -6.48
CA GLU A 95 10.58 15.88 -6.18
C GLU A 95 9.78 16.20 -7.44
N ILE A 96 10.44 16.48 -8.57
CA ILE A 96 9.78 16.69 -9.87
C ILE A 96 8.94 15.46 -10.24
N GLY A 97 9.52 14.26 -10.13
CA GLY A 97 8.83 13.01 -10.44
C GLY A 97 7.61 12.76 -9.54
N CYS A 98 7.74 12.98 -8.23
CA CYS A 98 6.63 12.79 -7.28
C CYS A 98 5.49 13.78 -7.54
N LEU A 99 5.81 15.06 -7.78
CA LEU A 99 4.82 16.09 -8.09
C LEU A 99 4.12 15.80 -9.42
N TRP A 100 4.88 15.40 -10.44
CA TRP A 100 4.35 15.06 -11.77
C TRP A 100 3.38 13.87 -11.68
N LEU A 101 3.80 12.79 -11.01
CA LEU A 101 2.96 11.59 -10.81
C LEU A 101 1.69 11.91 -10.03
N THR A 102 1.79 12.77 -9.02
CA THR A 102 0.63 13.21 -8.23
C THR A 102 -0.34 14.03 -9.08
N TYR A 103 0.16 14.98 -9.88
CA TYR A 103 -0.68 15.82 -10.74
C TYR A 103 -1.44 15.00 -11.76
N ILE A 104 -0.74 14.14 -12.52
CA ILE A 104 -1.35 13.34 -13.58
C ILE A 104 -2.39 12.37 -13.01
N SER A 105 -2.08 11.72 -11.88
CA SER A 105 -3.00 10.79 -11.21
C SER A 105 -4.23 11.50 -10.65
N ASN A 106 -4.05 12.67 -10.02
CA ASN A 106 -5.16 13.46 -9.49
C ASN A 106 -6.07 13.98 -10.61
N SER A 107 -5.52 14.37 -11.76
CA SER A 107 -6.33 14.78 -12.91
C SER A 107 -7.23 13.64 -13.41
N MET A 108 -6.72 12.41 -13.47
CA MET A 108 -7.51 11.21 -13.79
C MET A 108 -8.57 10.93 -12.73
N LEU A 109 -8.19 10.95 -11.45
CA LEU A 109 -9.11 10.67 -10.35
C LEU A 109 -10.26 11.69 -10.30
N ARG A 110 -10.00 12.97 -10.63
CA ARG A 110 -11.06 13.99 -10.73
C ARG A 110 -12.13 13.63 -11.75
N CYS A 111 -11.76 13.09 -12.91
CA CYS A 111 -12.70 12.58 -13.90
C CYS A 111 -13.56 11.43 -13.32
N VAL A 112 -12.95 10.50 -12.59
CA VAL A 112 -13.69 9.39 -11.94
C VAL A 112 -14.62 9.91 -10.85
N TYR A 113 -14.18 10.87 -10.04
CA TYR A 113 -14.97 11.41 -8.94
C TYR A 113 -16.13 12.28 -9.41
N ILE A 114 -15.96 13.13 -10.43
CA ILE A 114 -17.06 13.93 -10.96
C ILE A 114 -18.14 13.05 -11.62
N TYR A 115 -17.73 11.95 -12.26
CA TYR A 115 -18.64 10.91 -12.72
C TYR A 115 -19.39 10.27 -11.53
N GLY A 116 -18.67 9.88 -10.48
CA GLY A 116 -19.25 9.33 -9.26
C GLY A 116 -20.28 10.26 -8.62
N LEU A 117 -19.96 11.56 -8.47
CA LEU A 117 -20.87 12.55 -7.92
C LEU A 117 -22.18 12.69 -8.70
N GLN A 118 -22.14 12.51 -10.02
CA GLN A 118 -23.33 12.59 -10.86
C GLN A 118 -24.24 11.35 -10.73
N HIS A 119 -23.70 10.18 -10.40
CA HIS A 119 -24.44 8.92 -10.41
C HIS A 119 -24.70 8.31 -9.04
N ASN A 120 -23.87 8.62 -8.05
CA ASN A 120 -23.99 8.10 -6.69
C ASN A 120 -25.04 8.89 -5.91
N LYS A 121 -26.07 8.19 -5.44
CA LYS A 121 -27.20 8.77 -4.71
C LYS A 121 -27.19 8.42 -3.23
N ASP A 122 -26.23 7.63 -2.78
CA ASP A 122 -26.09 7.24 -1.38
C ASP A 122 -25.58 8.45 -0.57
N GLU A 123 -26.40 8.88 0.40
CA GLU A 123 -26.16 10.09 1.20
C GLU A 123 -24.90 9.99 2.08
N ASP A 124 -24.43 8.79 2.40
CA ASP A 124 -23.20 8.58 3.18
C ASP A 124 -21.96 8.58 2.29
N ILE A 125 -22.09 8.14 1.03
CA ILE A 125 -20.98 8.02 0.08
C ILE A 125 -20.73 9.33 -0.67
N HIS A 126 -21.79 10.09 -0.97
CA HIS A 126 -21.70 11.33 -1.73
C HIS A 126 -20.75 12.39 -1.10
N PRO A 127 -20.79 12.65 0.23
CA PRO A 127 -19.85 13.58 0.86
C PRO A 127 -18.38 13.12 0.78
N LEU A 128 -18.13 11.80 0.80
CA LEU A 128 -16.78 11.24 0.67
C LEU A 128 -16.23 11.46 -0.75
N LEU A 129 -17.06 11.26 -1.77
CA LEU A 129 -16.72 11.57 -3.16
C LEU A 129 -16.45 13.07 -3.35
N GLN A 130 -17.29 13.93 -2.78
CA GLN A 130 -17.15 15.37 -2.89
C GLN A 130 -15.83 15.85 -2.25
N GLY A 131 -15.53 15.37 -1.04
CA GLY A 131 -14.27 15.68 -0.36
C GLY A 131 -13.04 15.21 -1.14
N ALA A 132 -13.08 14.02 -1.74
CA ALA A 132 -12.00 13.51 -2.58
C ALA A 132 -11.82 14.34 -3.88
N TYR A 133 -12.91 14.75 -4.51
CA TYR A 133 -12.90 15.62 -5.69
C TYR A 133 -12.29 17.00 -5.38
N GLU A 134 -12.72 17.63 -4.29
CA GLU A 134 -12.19 18.94 -3.88
C GLU A 134 -10.70 18.85 -3.53
N LYS A 135 -10.31 17.83 -2.75
CA LYS A 135 -8.93 17.66 -2.31
C LYS A 135 -7.96 17.44 -3.48
N THR A 136 -8.33 16.60 -4.44
CA THR A 136 -7.50 16.40 -5.64
C THR A 136 -7.33 17.69 -6.44
N GLY A 137 -8.34 18.55 -6.50
CA GLY A 137 -8.23 19.88 -7.13
C GLY A 137 -7.27 20.81 -6.39
N GLN A 138 -7.36 20.87 -5.06
CA GLN A 138 -6.45 21.67 -4.22
C GLN A 138 -4.99 21.21 -4.36
N ASP A 139 -4.76 19.89 -4.38
CA ASP A 139 -3.43 19.32 -4.54
C ASP A 139 -2.83 19.65 -5.92
N MET A 140 -3.65 19.56 -6.98
CA MET A 140 -3.22 19.93 -8.33
C MET A 140 -2.86 21.41 -8.43
N GLU A 141 -3.62 22.29 -7.79
CA GLU A 141 -3.33 23.73 -7.81
C GLU A 141 -2.04 24.05 -7.04
N THR A 142 -1.82 23.39 -5.90
CA THR A 142 -0.55 23.50 -5.15
C THR A 142 0.64 23.09 -6.02
N ILE A 143 0.52 21.97 -6.75
CA ILE A 143 1.57 21.49 -7.66
C ILE A 143 1.78 22.46 -8.83
N ARG A 144 0.69 23.04 -9.38
CA ARG A 144 0.77 24.06 -10.44
C ARG A 144 1.61 25.24 -9.98
N THR A 145 1.32 25.81 -8.80
CA THR A 145 2.09 26.93 -8.24
C THR A 145 3.57 26.58 -8.06
N ILE A 146 3.89 25.37 -7.60
CA ILE A 146 5.27 24.89 -7.44
C ILE A 146 5.97 24.80 -8.82
N PHE A 147 5.32 24.20 -9.81
CA PHE A 147 5.89 24.07 -11.15
C PHE A 147 6.09 25.40 -11.86
N GLU A 148 5.14 26.33 -11.72
CA GLU A 148 5.27 27.69 -12.27
C GLU A 148 6.45 28.44 -11.63
N ALA A 149 6.61 28.36 -10.31
CA ALA A 149 7.75 28.97 -9.61
C ALA A 149 9.11 28.41 -10.06
N GLU A 150 9.16 27.12 -10.43
CA GLU A 150 10.37 26.43 -10.89
C GLU A 150 10.56 26.47 -12.41
N ASN A 151 9.66 27.14 -13.15
CA ASN A 151 9.62 27.17 -14.62
C ASN A 151 9.56 25.75 -15.24
N ILE A 152 8.84 24.85 -14.60
CA ILE A 152 8.59 23.48 -15.08
C ILE A 152 7.23 23.47 -15.80
N PRO A 153 7.12 22.89 -17.01
CA PRO A 153 5.85 22.73 -17.68
C PRO A 153 4.85 21.93 -16.84
N ILE A 154 3.63 22.46 -16.73
CA ILE A 154 2.53 21.79 -16.05
C ILE A 154 2.02 20.66 -16.95
N PRO A 155 1.79 19.44 -16.40
CA PRO A 155 1.27 18.36 -17.20
C PRO A 155 -0.11 18.67 -17.78
N VAL A 156 -0.42 18.13 -18.96
CA VAL A 156 -1.76 18.29 -19.55
C VAL A 156 -2.78 17.47 -18.77
N GLY A 157 -2.43 16.23 -18.44
CA GLY A 157 -3.31 15.34 -17.66
C GLY A 157 -4.61 14.97 -18.36
N PHE A 158 -5.66 14.87 -17.56
CA PHE A 158 -7.03 14.52 -17.96
C PHE A 158 -7.98 15.67 -17.72
N THR A 159 -8.94 15.83 -18.62
CA THR A 159 -9.86 16.98 -18.64
C THR A 159 -11.31 16.52 -18.67
N GLU A 160 -12.25 17.47 -18.74
CA GLU A 160 -13.66 17.18 -18.96
C GLU A 160 -13.94 16.42 -20.27
N GLN A 161 -13.02 16.44 -21.24
CA GLN A 161 -13.13 15.64 -22.47
C GLN A 161 -12.92 14.14 -22.23
N ASP A 162 -12.29 13.78 -21.11
CA ASP A 162 -12.00 12.40 -20.73
C ASP A 162 -13.12 11.76 -19.89
N VAL A 163 -14.20 12.50 -19.61
CA VAL A 163 -15.35 12.03 -18.84
C VAL A 163 -16.68 12.52 -19.43
N ASN A 164 -17.62 11.61 -19.60
CA ASN A 164 -19.02 11.92 -19.93
C ASN A 164 -19.91 11.65 -18.70
N THR A 165 -20.19 12.69 -17.93
CA THR A 165 -21.06 12.60 -16.74
C THR A 165 -22.52 12.32 -17.07
N LYS A 166 -22.92 12.44 -18.35
CA LYS A 166 -24.30 12.14 -18.79
C LYS A 166 -24.46 10.68 -19.23
N ALA A 167 -23.38 9.91 -19.27
CA ALA A 167 -23.44 8.51 -19.67
C ALA A 167 -24.31 7.69 -18.72
N ASN A 168 -24.91 6.60 -19.20
CA ASN A 168 -25.60 5.69 -18.30
C ASN A 168 -24.66 5.11 -17.23
N ALA A 169 -25.18 4.95 -16.01
CA ALA A 169 -24.36 4.53 -14.88
C ALA A 169 -23.69 3.16 -15.11
N LEU A 170 -22.38 3.12 -14.95
CA LEU A 170 -21.51 1.98 -15.22
C LEU A 170 -21.26 1.15 -13.96
N PHE A 171 -21.21 1.82 -12.81
CA PHE A 171 -20.96 1.20 -11.52
C PHE A 171 -22.10 1.53 -10.54
N ASP A 172 -22.30 0.66 -9.55
CA ASP A 172 -23.21 0.90 -8.43
C ASP A 172 -22.64 1.87 -7.40
N ASP A 173 -23.48 2.39 -6.51
CA ASP A 173 -23.07 3.41 -5.54
C ASP A 173 -22.01 2.86 -4.58
N THR A 174 -22.18 1.61 -4.18
CA THR A 174 -21.28 0.87 -3.30
C THR A 174 -19.91 0.55 -3.94
N PHE A 175 -19.81 0.53 -5.28
CA PHE A 175 -18.50 0.50 -5.97
C PHE A 175 -17.67 1.71 -5.60
N PHE A 176 -18.26 2.91 -5.58
CA PHE A 176 -17.52 4.14 -5.30
C PHE A 176 -16.98 4.18 -3.86
N LEU A 177 -17.70 3.57 -2.91
CA LEU A 177 -17.19 3.43 -1.55
C LEU A 177 -15.96 2.52 -1.48
N ASP A 178 -16.01 1.34 -2.11
CA ASP A 178 -14.84 0.44 -2.20
C ASP A 178 -13.69 1.09 -2.97
N TYR A 179 -13.98 1.76 -4.08
CA TYR A 179 -13.01 2.48 -4.89
C TYR A 179 -12.29 3.57 -4.09
N LEU A 180 -13.03 4.43 -3.38
CA LEU A 180 -12.44 5.46 -2.51
C LEU A 180 -11.59 4.85 -1.39
N ASN A 181 -12.04 3.74 -0.78
CA ASN A 181 -11.27 3.03 0.23
C ASN A 181 -9.92 2.55 -0.33
N LYS A 182 -9.92 1.90 -1.51
CA LYS A 182 -8.69 1.40 -2.11
C LYS A 182 -7.78 2.53 -2.60
N VAL A 183 -8.34 3.59 -3.19
CA VAL A 183 -7.55 4.77 -3.58
C VAL A 183 -6.94 5.44 -2.34
N GLY A 184 -7.69 5.63 -1.26
CA GLY A 184 -7.17 6.16 0.01
C GLY A 184 -6.00 5.33 0.53
N LYS A 185 -6.12 3.99 0.53
CA LYS A 185 -5.06 3.05 0.95
C LYS A 185 -3.81 3.14 0.06
N ILE A 186 -3.98 3.20 -1.26
CA ILE A 186 -2.87 3.31 -2.23
C ILE A 186 -2.16 4.66 -2.05
N SER A 187 -2.93 5.76 -2.05
CA SER A 187 -2.42 7.12 -1.91
C SER A 187 -1.68 7.33 -0.59
N ASN A 188 -2.18 6.75 0.51
CA ASN A 188 -1.51 6.79 1.81
C ASN A 188 -0.07 6.23 1.73
N THR A 189 0.07 5.02 1.19
CA THR A 189 1.40 4.37 1.03
C THR A 189 2.31 5.16 0.08
N GLN A 190 1.74 5.67 -1.01
CA GLN A 190 2.48 6.42 -2.03
C GLN A 190 2.98 7.76 -1.49
N TYR A 191 2.14 8.54 -0.80
CA TYR A 191 2.54 9.82 -0.24
C TYR A 191 3.54 9.69 0.90
N ALA A 192 3.48 8.62 1.71
CA ALA A 192 4.54 8.31 2.67
C ALA A 192 5.89 8.10 1.97
N THR A 193 5.90 7.39 0.84
CA THR A 193 7.10 7.18 0.03
C THR A 193 7.60 8.50 -0.55
N PHE A 194 6.73 9.29 -1.19
CA PHE A 194 7.08 10.59 -1.79
C PHE A 194 7.64 11.57 -0.75
N GLN A 195 7.06 11.59 0.45
CA GLN A 195 7.58 12.35 1.59
C GLN A 195 8.99 11.90 1.99
N SER A 196 9.27 10.59 2.02
CA SER A 196 10.58 10.06 2.42
C SER A 196 11.71 10.32 1.42
N ILE A 197 11.38 10.54 0.13
CA ILE A 197 12.35 10.80 -0.95
C ILE A 197 12.39 12.27 -1.37
N SER A 198 11.77 13.16 -0.60
CA SER A 198 11.77 14.61 -0.79
C SER A 198 12.72 15.31 0.19
N THR A 199 13.46 16.31 -0.27
CA THR A 199 14.55 16.95 0.48
C THR A 199 14.28 18.42 0.83
N ARG A 200 13.44 19.11 0.06
CA ARG A 200 12.95 20.45 0.37
C ARG A 200 11.79 20.40 1.37
N SER A 201 11.77 21.35 2.30
CA SER A 201 10.83 21.37 3.42
C SER A 201 9.38 21.64 3.00
N ASP A 202 9.17 22.54 2.05
CA ASP A 202 7.87 22.84 1.45
C ASP A 202 7.28 21.60 0.75
N ILE A 203 8.11 20.88 -0.02
CA ILE A 203 7.67 19.66 -0.72
C ILE A 203 7.37 18.52 0.25
N ARG A 204 8.21 18.32 1.28
CA ARG A 204 7.89 17.36 2.36
C ARG A 204 6.59 17.73 3.07
N ALA A 205 6.39 19.01 3.40
CA ALA A 205 5.19 19.47 4.09
C ALA A 205 3.94 19.23 3.23
N PHE A 206 4.02 19.49 1.93
CA PHE A 206 2.96 19.17 0.97
C PHE A 206 2.59 17.68 1.01
N PHE A 207 3.57 16.77 0.86
CA PHE A 207 3.29 15.34 0.88
C PHE A 207 2.82 14.82 2.25
N VAL A 208 3.22 15.46 3.37
CA VAL A 208 2.62 15.17 4.68
C VAL A 208 1.12 15.52 4.70
N GLN A 209 0.72 16.65 4.12
CA GLN A 209 -0.70 17.02 4.04
C GLN A 209 -1.49 16.06 3.14
N CYS A 210 -0.93 15.65 1.99
CA CYS A 210 -1.52 14.63 1.13
C CYS A 210 -1.67 13.29 1.86
N LEU A 211 -0.64 12.86 2.59
CA LEU A 211 -0.62 11.66 3.42
C LEU A 211 -1.74 11.67 4.47
N LEU A 212 -1.84 12.74 5.26
CA LEU A 212 -2.88 12.88 6.29
C LEU A 212 -4.30 12.86 5.70
N SER A 213 -4.47 13.46 4.52
CA SER A 213 -5.76 13.48 3.83
C SER A 213 -6.14 12.10 3.29
N ALA A 214 -5.18 11.38 2.70
CA ALA A 214 -5.39 10.02 2.21
C ALA A 214 -5.72 9.04 3.36
N SER A 215 -5.01 9.15 4.49
CA SER A 215 -5.31 8.36 5.69
C SER A 215 -6.71 8.63 6.22
N ARG A 216 -7.13 9.90 6.27
CA ARG A 216 -8.49 10.26 6.69
C ARG A 216 -9.55 9.68 5.76
N LEU A 217 -9.35 9.77 4.44
CA LEU A 217 -10.27 9.18 3.46
C LEU A 217 -10.37 7.66 3.65
N TYR A 218 -9.25 6.98 3.86
CA TYR A 218 -9.23 5.55 4.15
C TYR A 218 -10.00 5.21 5.43
N ASP A 219 -9.78 5.95 6.52
CA ASP A 219 -10.48 5.71 7.78
C ASP A 219 -11.99 5.96 7.64
N GLN A 220 -12.39 7.10 7.07
CA GLN A 220 -13.81 7.44 6.88
C GLN A 220 -14.54 6.42 6.01
N THR A 221 -13.94 6.03 4.87
CA THR A 221 -14.54 5.00 4.00
C THR A 221 -14.60 3.64 4.69
N THR A 222 -13.61 3.28 5.51
CA THR A 222 -13.62 2.03 6.28
C THR A 222 -14.74 2.00 7.31
N GLU A 223 -14.95 3.10 8.06
CA GLU A 223 -16.07 3.21 9.00
C GLU A 223 -17.42 3.15 8.28
N THR A 224 -17.59 3.86 7.16
CA THR A 224 -18.82 3.78 6.37
C THR A 224 -19.06 2.37 5.82
N MET A 225 -18.01 1.65 5.38
CA MET A 225 -18.12 0.25 4.97
C MET A 225 -18.50 -0.67 6.15
N LEU A 226 -18.03 -0.40 7.36
CA LEU A 226 -18.40 -1.15 8.57
C LEU A 226 -19.87 -0.92 8.93
N GLU A 227 -20.32 0.34 8.95
CA GLU A 227 -21.69 0.73 9.27
C GLU A 227 -22.70 0.12 8.28
N LYS A 228 -22.35 0.09 6.99
CA LYS A 228 -23.19 -0.52 5.94
C LYS A 228 -23.04 -2.05 5.83
N GLY A 229 -22.15 -2.67 6.60
CA GLY A 229 -21.91 -4.12 6.55
C GLY A 229 -21.23 -4.60 5.25
N LEU A 230 -20.54 -3.71 4.54
CA LEU A 230 -19.87 -3.97 3.26
C LEU A 230 -18.37 -4.29 3.41
N LEU A 231 -17.78 -3.98 4.57
CA LEU A 231 -16.37 -4.26 4.79
C LEU A 231 -16.13 -5.77 4.86
N ILE A 232 -15.41 -6.30 3.88
CA ILE A 232 -14.81 -7.63 3.97
C ILE A 232 -13.75 -7.55 5.08
N ARG A 233 -13.87 -8.40 6.10
CA ARG A 233 -12.93 -8.40 7.21
C ARG A 233 -11.73 -9.30 6.90
N PRO A 234 -10.51 -8.91 7.28
CA PRO A 234 -9.36 -9.80 7.24
C PRO A 234 -9.60 -11.08 8.04
N PRO A 235 -9.00 -12.22 7.64
CA PRO A 235 -9.19 -13.48 8.35
C PRO A 235 -8.76 -13.41 9.81
N HIS A 236 -9.52 -14.07 10.68
CA HIS A 236 -9.20 -14.23 12.09
C HIS A 236 -8.40 -15.51 12.33
N ILE A 237 -7.39 -15.42 13.20
CA ILE A 237 -6.72 -16.60 13.79
C ILE A 237 -6.84 -16.53 15.31
N SER A 238 -6.68 -17.66 15.99
CA SER A 238 -6.61 -17.69 17.46
C SER A 238 -5.37 -16.91 17.94
N PRO A 239 -5.50 -16.02 18.95
CA PRO A 239 -4.35 -15.33 19.52
C PRO A 239 -3.31 -16.32 20.06
N PRO A 240 -2.01 -16.07 19.84
CA PRO A 240 -0.97 -16.92 20.39
C PRO A 240 -0.94 -16.83 21.92
N GLN A 241 -0.69 -17.94 22.61
CA GLN A 241 -0.60 -17.98 24.08
C GLN A 241 0.82 -17.71 24.60
N GLN A 242 1.84 -17.85 23.74
CA GLN A 242 3.24 -17.65 24.06
C GLN A 242 4.02 -17.23 22.81
N VAL A 243 5.26 -16.77 22.99
CA VAL A 243 6.19 -16.53 21.89
C VAL A 243 6.85 -17.84 21.50
N ASP A 244 6.68 -18.26 20.25
CA ASP A 244 7.34 -19.46 19.70
C ASP A 244 8.58 -19.08 18.88
N PHE A 245 9.65 -19.85 19.03
CA PHE A 245 10.85 -19.72 18.22
C PHE A 245 10.86 -20.79 17.14
N VAL A 246 11.23 -20.41 15.91
CA VAL A 246 11.19 -21.35 14.80
C VAL A 246 12.26 -22.45 14.99
N ASP A 247 11.82 -23.70 15.06
CA ASP A 247 12.73 -24.85 14.99
C ASP A 247 13.43 -24.85 13.62
N ARG A 248 14.77 -25.00 13.61
CA ARG A 248 15.59 -25.11 12.40
C ARG A 248 15.00 -26.09 11.37
N LYS A 249 14.37 -27.19 11.80
CA LYS A 249 13.75 -28.16 10.88
C LYS A 249 12.49 -27.61 10.20
N GLN A 250 11.58 -26.98 10.95
CA GLN A 250 10.37 -26.37 10.41
C GLN A 250 10.68 -25.12 9.56
N TYR A 251 11.69 -24.34 9.94
CA TYR A 251 12.19 -23.23 9.13
C TYR A 251 12.68 -23.74 7.76
N LYS A 252 13.46 -24.82 7.73
CA LYS A 252 13.96 -25.45 6.50
C LYS A 252 12.85 -25.98 5.58
N HIS A 253 11.72 -26.43 6.13
CA HIS A 253 10.56 -26.83 5.31
C HIS A 253 9.92 -25.64 4.57
N GLY A 254 10.08 -24.40 5.06
CA GLY A 254 9.67 -23.19 4.33
C GLY A 254 10.50 -22.90 3.06
N PHE A 255 11.73 -23.46 2.98
CA PHE A 255 12.62 -23.32 1.81
C PHE A 255 12.47 -24.46 0.81
N SER A 256 11.76 -25.53 1.18
CA SER A 256 11.54 -26.68 0.32
C SER A 256 10.49 -26.37 -0.74
N LEU A 257 10.86 -26.52 -2.01
CA LEU A 257 9.92 -26.41 -3.13
C LEU A 257 9.04 -27.68 -3.27
N VAL A 258 9.34 -28.76 -2.54
CA VAL A 258 8.83 -30.12 -2.80
C VAL A 258 8.26 -30.84 -1.55
N SER A 259 8.44 -30.32 -0.32
CA SER A 259 7.90 -30.96 0.90
C SER A 259 6.65 -30.27 1.44
N ASP A 260 5.96 -30.95 2.36
CA ASP A 260 4.89 -30.37 3.19
C ASP A 260 5.38 -29.04 3.79
N LYS A 261 4.57 -28.01 3.55
CA LYS A 261 4.91 -26.62 3.89
C LYS A 261 4.36 -26.32 5.27
N ARG A 262 5.08 -25.49 6.03
CA ARG A 262 4.51 -24.94 7.26
C ARG A 262 3.21 -24.16 6.96
N PRO A 263 2.28 -24.08 7.91
CA PRO A 263 1.14 -23.18 7.82
C PRO A 263 1.56 -21.74 7.52
N LEU A 264 0.67 -20.97 6.89
CA LEU A 264 0.88 -19.54 6.68
C LEU A 264 1.03 -18.82 8.01
N ASN A 265 1.95 -17.86 8.07
CA ASN A 265 2.03 -16.94 9.21
C ASN A 265 1.10 -15.73 8.99
N VAL A 266 0.83 -14.96 10.04
CA VAL A 266 -0.08 -13.80 9.97
C VAL A 266 0.34 -12.75 8.94
N ILE A 267 1.65 -12.54 8.72
CA ILE A 267 2.17 -11.57 7.75
C ILE A 267 1.81 -12.02 6.32
N GLU A 268 2.05 -13.30 6.01
CA GLU A 268 1.72 -13.91 4.72
C GLU A 268 0.20 -13.87 4.46
N ILE A 269 -0.61 -14.15 5.49
CA ILE A 269 -2.08 -14.07 5.42
C ILE A 269 -2.52 -12.64 5.09
N SER A 270 -1.98 -11.62 5.77
CA SER A 270 -2.33 -10.22 5.54
C SER A 270 -2.06 -9.78 4.10
N HIS A 271 -0.93 -10.20 3.52
CA HIS A 271 -0.60 -9.89 2.13
C HIS A 271 -1.49 -10.63 1.13
N LEU A 272 -1.70 -11.94 1.32
CA LEU A 272 -2.58 -12.74 0.46
C LEU A 272 -3.99 -12.15 0.43
N TYR A 273 -4.56 -11.86 1.61
CA TYR A 273 -5.87 -11.24 1.76
C TYR A 273 -5.96 -9.90 1.03
N THR A 274 -5.02 -8.99 1.30
CA THR A 274 -5.03 -7.64 0.69
C THR A 274 -4.90 -7.72 -0.83
N ASN A 275 -4.09 -8.66 -1.33
CA ASN A 275 -3.89 -8.83 -2.75
C ASN A 275 -5.13 -9.43 -3.43
N VAL A 276 -5.89 -10.32 -2.78
CA VAL A 276 -7.21 -10.73 -3.29
C VAL A 276 -8.15 -9.53 -3.40
N GLU A 277 -8.35 -8.75 -2.34
CA GLU A 277 -9.26 -7.59 -2.33
C GLU A 277 -8.98 -6.64 -3.50
N THR A 278 -7.71 -6.26 -3.69
CA THR A 278 -7.39 -5.28 -4.74
C THR A 278 -7.48 -5.83 -6.17
N ASN A 279 -7.28 -7.15 -6.36
CA ASN A 279 -7.49 -7.72 -7.68
C ASN A 279 -8.98 -7.89 -7.98
N LEU A 280 -9.84 -8.07 -6.96
CA LEU A 280 -11.30 -7.99 -7.13
C LEU A 280 -11.72 -6.60 -7.65
N LEU A 281 -11.14 -5.52 -7.11
CA LEU A 281 -11.33 -4.17 -7.68
C LEU A 281 -10.87 -4.09 -9.14
N GLY A 282 -9.68 -4.64 -9.45
CA GLY A 282 -9.17 -4.71 -10.81
C GLY A 282 -10.09 -5.45 -11.79
N ILE A 283 -10.75 -6.52 -11.33
CA ILE A 283 -11.76 -7.26 -12.13
C ILE A 283 -12.95 -6.35 -12.43
N MET A 284 -13.47 -5.63 -11.43
CA MET A 284 -14.62 -4.72 -11.61
C MET A 284 -14.29 -3.60 -12.60
N ILE A 285 -13.15 -2.94 -12.43
CA ILE A 285 -12.70 -1.84 -13.32
C ILE A 285 -12.48 -2.35 -14.74
N CYS A 286 -11.73 -3.44 -14.93
CA CYS A 286 -11.51 -4.01 -16.27
C CYS A 286 -12.82 -4.45 -16.93
N THR A 287 -13.80 -4.95 -16.16
CA THR A 287 -15.12 -5.32 -16.69
C THR A 287 -15.88 -4.08 -17.18
N GLY A 288 -15.98 -3.05 -16.34
CA GLY A 288 -16.67 -1.80 -16.69
C GLY A 288 -16.00 -1.02 -17.84
N PHE A 289 -14.67 -1.00 -17.88
CA PHE A 289 -13.94 -0.38 -19.00
C PHE A 289 -14.04 -1.22 -20.28
N GLY A 290 -13.94 -2.55 -20.17
CA GLY A 290 -14.06 -3.44 -21.33
C GLY A 290 -15.41 -3.38 -22.04
N GLN A 291 -16.51 -3.16 -21.30
CA GLN A 291 -17.85 -3.03 -21.90
C GLN A 291 -18.13 -1.65 -22.52
N THR A 292 -17.36 -0.62 -22.17
CA THR A 292 -17.58 0.76 -22.61
C THR A 292 -16.49 1.33 -23.52
N ALA A 293 -15.32 0.70 -23.59
CA ALA A 293 -14.22 1.15 -24.42
C ALA A 293 -14.62 1.21 -25.90
N LYS A 294 -14.25 2.30 -26.58
CA LYS A 294 -14.60 2.56 -27.99
C LYS A 294 -13.73 1.75 -28.93
N SER A 295 -12.43 1.66 -28.65
CA SER A 295 -11.45 0.89 -29.42
C SER A 295 -11.54 -0.60 -29.13
N GLN A 296 -11.49 -1.42 -30.19
CA GLN A 296 -11.39 -2.87 -30.04
C GLN A 296 -10.07 -3.29 -29.36
N LYS A 297 -8.97 -2.55 -29.60
CA LYS A 297 -7.66 -2.84 -28.98
C LYS A 297 -7.76 -2.66 -27.46
N VAL A 298 -8.42 -1.58 -27.02
CA VAL A 298 -8.66 -1.31 -25.59
C VAL A 298 -9.62 -2.34 -24.99
N ARG A 299 -10.72 -2.71 -25.67
CA ARG A 299 -11.61 -3.78 -25.19
C ARG A 299 -10.86 -5.10 -24.97
N ASN A 300 -10.04 -5.52 -25.92
CA ASN A 300 -9.25 -6.75 -25.82
C ASN A 300 -8.22 -6.67 -24.67
N TYR A 301 -7.59 -5.51 -24.50
CA TYR A 301 -6.68 -5.25 -23.39
C TYR A 301 -7.40 -5.41 -22.04
N MET A 302 -8.56 -4.77 -21.86
CA MET A 302 -9.37 -4.88 -20.64
C MET A 302 -9.84 -6.31 -20.34
N LEU A 303 -10.26 -7.05 -21.37
CA LEU A 303 -10.63 -8.47 -21.22
C LEU A 303 -9.45 -9.30 -20.68
N ARG A 304 -8.25 -9.11 -21.24
CA ARG A 304 -7.04 -9.78 -20.77
C ARG A 304 -6.69 -9.37 -19.33
N GLY A 305 -6.78 -8.09 -19.00
CA GLY A 305 -6.55 -7.59 -17.63
C GLY A 305 -7.49 -8.21 -16.60
N LYS A 306 -8.78 -8.35 -16.95
CA LYS A 306 -9.78 -9.04 -16.14
C LYS A 306 -9.39 -10.49 -15.87
N ASP A 307 -8.94 -11.21 -16.91
CA ASP A 307 -8.56 -12.63 -16.79
C ASP A 307 -7.29 -12.82 -15.97
N ILE A 308 -6.29 -11.94 -16.12
CA ILE A 308 -5.10 -11.90 -15.27
C ILE A 308 -5.50 -11.67 -13.80
N ALA A 309 -6.33 -10.66 -13.52
CA ALA A 309 -6.76 -10.38 -12.15
C ALA A 309 -7.55 -11.55 -11.53
N LYS A 310 -8.42 -12.21 -12.30
CA LYS A 310 -9.12 -13.45 -11.87
C LYS A 310 -8.15 -14.58 -11.52
N LYS A 311 -7.15 -14.82 -12.36
CA LYS A 311 -6.10 -15.81 -12.11
C LYS A 311 -5.35 -15.51 -10.81
N HIS A 312 -5.01 -14.24 -10.56
CA HIS A 312 -4.32 -13.83 -9.35
C HIS A 312 -5.19 -14.02 -8.09
N VAL A 313 -6.47 -13.61 -8.14
CA VAL A 313 -7.45 -13.86 -7.07
C VAL A 313 -7.52 -15.34 -6.74
N GLN A 314 -7.63 -16.20 -7.76
CA GLN A 314 -7.67 -17.65 -7.58
C GLN A 314 -6.42 -18.17 -6.89
N LEU A 315 -5.22 -17.82 -7.39
CA LEU A 315 -3.96 -18.30 -6.81
C LEU A 315 -3.77 -17.86 -5.35
N PHE A 316 -4.11 -16.61 -5.02
CA PHE A 316 -4.03 -16.13 -3.65
C PHE A 316 -5.08 -16.79 -2.74
N GLY A 317 -6.30 -16.94 -3.24
CA GLY A 317 -7.38 -17.64 -2.55
C GLY A 317 -7.04 -19.10 -2.25
N GLU A 318 -6.47 -19.82 -3.22
CA GLU A 318 -6.01 -21.20 -3.03
C GLU A 318 -4.94 -21.30 -1.93
N LYS A 319 -4.04 -20.32 -1.77
CA LYS A 319 -3.06 -20.34 -0.66
C LYS A 319 -3.73 -20.21 0.71
N LEU A 320 -4.73 -19.35 0.81
CA LEU A 320 -5.52 -19.19 2.04
C LEU A 320 -6.31 -20.46 2.35
N VAL A 321 -7.06 -20.98 1.37
CA VAL A 321 -7.91 -22.17 1.53
C VAL A 321 -7.09 -23.41 1.88
N ASN A 322 -5.92 -23.61 1.25
CA ASN A 322 -5.01 -24.72 1.57
C ASN A 322 -4.40 -24.62 2.99
N SER A 323 -4.60 -23.51 3.69
CA SER A 323 -4.19 -23.33 5.08
C SER A 323 -5.40 -23.21 6.02
N ASP A 324 -6.57 -23.70 5.59
CA ASP A 324 -7.85 -23.65 6.30
C ASP A 324 -8.32 -22.23 6.62
N ILE A 325 -7.94 -21.25 5.77
CA ILE A 325 -8.35 -19.85 5.90
C ILE A 325 -9.34 -19.52 4.79
N GLN A 326 -10.47 -18.92 5.16
CA GLN A 326 -11.46 -18.48 4.19
C GLN A 326 -10.88 -17.36 3.32
N ALA A 327 -10.98 -17.55 2.00
CA ALA A 327 -10.64 -16.50 1.04
C ALA A 327 -11.72 -15.41 1.04
N PRO A 328 -11.34 -14.13 0.92
CA PRO A 328 -12.32 -13.05 0.85
C PRO A 328 -13.18 -13.14 -0.41
N MET A 329 -14.46 -12.76 -0.26
CA MET A 329 -15.48 -12.75 -1.31
C MET A 329 -16.08 -11.35 -1.41
N THR A 330 -16.35 -10.88 -2.63
CA THR A 330 -17.07 -9.63 -2.88
C THR A 330 -18.55 -9.76 -2.51
N TRP A 331 -19.14 -8.70 -1.97
CA TRP A 331 -20.54 -8.67 -1.53
C TRP A 331 -21.55 -8.48 -2.68
N ASP A 332 -21.17 -7.92 -3.85
CA ASP A 332 -22.10 -7.73 -4.99
C ASP A 332 -21.40 -7.62 -6.36
N ALA A 333 -22.19 -7.71 -7.44
CA ALA A 333 -21.80 -7.44 -8.82
C ALA A 333 -21.85 -5.93 -9.12
N ALA A 334 -20.82 -5.20 -8.69
CA ALA A 334 -20.84 -3.73 -8.71
C ALA A 334 -20.78 -3.05 -10.11
N VAL A 335 -20.83 -3.83 -11.20
CA VAL A 335 -20.75 -3.35 -12.60
C VAL A 335 -22.10 -3.54 -13.28
N ARG A 336 -22.68 -2.44 -13.77
CA ARG A 336 -23.99 -2.39 -14.45
C ARG A 336 -23.85 -2.80 -15.92
N GLN A 337 -24.97 -2.98 -16.62
CA GLN A 337 -24.97 -3.40 -18.04
C GLN A 337 -24.72 -2.27 -19.06
N SER A 338 -24.35 -1.06 -18.60
CA SER A 338 -24.16 0.10 -19.48
C SER A 338 -23.01 -0.09 -20.47
N THR A 339 -23.29 0.10 -21.76
CA THR A 339 -22.27 0.16 -22.83
C THR A 339 -21.99 1.60 -23.30
N ASP A 340 -22.61 2.59 -22.65
CA ASP A 340 -22.41 4.01 -22.96
C ASP A 340 -21.11 4.49 -22.31
N PRO A 341 -20.13 5.07 -23.03
CA PRO A 341 -18.80 5.33 -22.48
C PRO A 341 -18.78 6.51 -21.49
N PRO A 342 -18.55 6.28 -20.19
CA PRO A 342 -18.39 7.38 -19.24
C PRO A 342 -16.97 7.96 -19.24
N PHE A 343 -15.97 7.24 -19.77
CA PHE A 343 -14.58 7.66 -19.79
C PHE A 343 -13.97 7.53 -21.19
N SER A 344 -12.91 8.28 -21.47
CA SER A 344 -12.11 8.10 -22.69
C SER A 344 -11.27 6.82 -22.61
N ASP A 345 -10.98 6.23 -23.78
CA ASP A 345 -10.04 5.11 -23.89
C ASP A 345 -8.66 5.45 -23.29
N LYS A 346 -8.19 6.71 -23.48
CA LYS A 346 -6.98 7.28 -22.86
C LYS A 346 -7.02 7.13 -21.34
N LEU A 347 -8.10 7.58 -20.69
CA LEU A 347 -8.28 7.50 -19.24
C LEU A 347 -8.29 6.06 -18.77
N MET A 348 -9.07 5.20 -19.43
CA MET A 348 -9.18 3.79 -19.06
C MET A 348 -7.81 3.10 -19.09
N MET A 349 -7.03 3.31 -20.15
CA MET A 349 -5.70 2.73 -20.31
C MET A 349 -4.72 3.23 -19.25
N PHE A 350 -4.69 4.54 -19.01
CA PHE A 350 -3.83 5.13 -17.98
C PHE A 350 -4.16 4.61 -16.58
N HIS A 351 -5.45 4.56 -16.24
CA HIS A 351 -5.90 4.08 -14.94
C HIS A 351 -5.48 2.63 -14.69
N ILE A 352 -5.67 1.73 -15.67
CA ILE A 352 -5.19 0.35 -15.53
C ILE A 352 -3.66 0.30 -15.36
N ASN A 353 -2.90 1.13 -16.09
CA ASN A 353 -1.45 1.17 -15.93
C ASN A 353 -1.02 1.59 -14.50
N VAL A 354 -1.69 2.60 -13.91
CA VAL A 354 -1.46 3.00 -12.51
C VAL A 354 -1.76 1.86 -11.54
N LEU A 355 -2.86 1.12 -11.73
CA LEU A 355 -3.19 -0.04 -10.89
C LEU A 355 -2.17 -1.18 -11.01
N ILE A 356 -1.61 -1.40 -12.21
CA ILE A 356 -0.54 -2.38 -12.42
C ILE A 356 0.72 -1.97 -11.66
N GLN A 357 1.16 -0.71 -11.78
CA GLN A 357 2.32 -0.19 -11.05
C GLN A 357 2.15 -0.36 -9.53
N ALA A 358 0.97 0.00 -9.00
CA ALA A 358 0.65 -0.21 -7.59
C ALA A 358 0.65 -1.70 -7.20
N SER A 359 0.28 -2.60 -8.11
CA SER A 359 0.29 -4.04 -7.87
C SER A 359 1.70 -4.62 -7.88
N ILE A 360 2.57 -4.20 -8.80
CA ILE A 360 3.99 -4.59 -8.82
C ILE A 360 4.67 -4.22 -7.50
N GLY A 361 4.48 -2.98 -7.04
CA GLY A 361 5.04 -2.53 -5.76
C GLY A 361 4.57 -3.38 -4.58
N ARG A 362 3.27 -3.67 -4.49
CA ARG A 362 2.69 -4.47 -3.41
C ARG A 362 3.11 -5.94 -3.46
N TYR A 363 3.26 -6.53 -4.65
CA TYR A 363 3.80 -7.87 -4.79
C TYR A 363 5.28 -7.93 -4.40
N GLY A 364 6.05 -6.88 -4.67
CA GLY A 364 7.43 -6.75 -4.19
C GLY A 364 7.52 -6.77 -2.66
N VAL A 365 6.69 -5.96 -1.99
CA VAL A 365 6.61 -5.96 -0.52
C VAL A 365 6.15 -7.33 0.00
N ALA A 366 5.09 -7.90 -0.57
CA ALA A 366 4.59 -9.21 -0.16
C ALA A 366 5.63 -10.34 -0.35
N ALA A 367 6.41 -10.30 -1.43
CA ALA A 367 7.51 -11.23 -1.66
C ALA A 367 8.61 -11.07 -0.60
N GLY A 368 9.04 -9.83 -0.32
CA GLY A 368 10.07 -9.53 0.68
C GLY A 368 9.66 -9.86 2.12
N SER A 369 8.36 -9.76 2.43
CA SER A 369 7.80 -10.10 3.74
C SER A 369 7.42 -11.59 3.89
N SER A 370 7.46 -12.37 2.81
CA SER A 370 7.14 -13.80 2.83
C SER A 370 8.37 -14.64 3.18
N ILE A 371 8.27 -15.43 4.25
CA ILE A 371 9.35 -16.37 4.64
C ILE A 371 9.23 -17.68 3.83
N ARG A 372 8.02 -18.03 3.36
CA ARG A 372 7.83 -19.16 2.45
C ARG A 372 8.32 -18.85 1.04
N ASN A 373 9.28 -19.63 0.55
CA ASN A 373 9.84 -19.48 -0.80
C ASN A 373 8.80 -19.63 -1.91
N ASP A 374 7.78 -20.46 -1.71
CA ASP A 374 6.72 -20.63 -2.72
C ASP A 374 5.85 -19.38 -2.89
N LEU A 375 5.65 -18.61 -1.82
CA LEU A 375 4.94 -17.33 -1.89
C LEU A 375 5.81 -16.25 -2.52
N ALA A 376 7.07 -16.14 -2.10
CA ALA A 376 8.02 -15.20 -2.70
C ALA A 376 8.17 -15.44 -4.21
N GLY A 377 8.39 -16.70 -4.62
CA GLY A 377 8.46 -17.10 -6.02
C GLY A 377 7.16 -16.86 -6.79
N MET A 378 6.00 -17.13 -6.18
CA MET A 378 4.70 -16.82 -6.77
C MET A 378 4.56 -15.31 -7.04
N TYR A 379 4.79 -14.46 -6.05
CA TYR A 379 4.70 -13.01 -6.21
C TYR A 379 5.66 -12.49 -7.29
N THR A 380 6.91 -12.95 -7.32
CA THR A 380 7.88 -12.57 -8.36
C THR A 380 7.37 -12.94 -9.76
N ARG A 381 6.86 -14.16 -9.94
CA ARG A 381 6.29 -14.61 -11.23
C ARG A 381 5.09 -13.76 -11.64
N LEU A 382 4.18 -13.48 -10.70
CA LEU A 382 2.99 -12.68 -10.95
C LEU A 382 3.34 -11.22 -11.26
N SER A 383 4.38 -10.66 -10.64
CA SER A 383 4.92 -9.33 -10.98
C SER A 383 5.44 -9.28 -12.41
N ALA A 384 6.14 -10.32 -12.87
CA ALA A 384 6.64 -10.39 -14.25
C ALA A 384 5.48 -10.46 -15.27
N GLU A 385 4.42 -11.22 -14.96
CA GLU A 385 3.23 -11.31 -15.81
C GLU A 385 2.54 -9.94 -15.98
N ILE A 386 2.33 -9.20 -14.88
CA ILE A 386 1.70 -7.87 -14.98
C ILE A 386 2.65 -6.81 -15.53
N ALA A 387 3.97 -6.98 -15.42
CA ALA A 387 4.94 -6.09 -16.06
C ALA A 387 4.87 -6.20 -17.60
N ALA A 388 4.79 -7.43 -18.14
CA ALA A 388 4.56 -7.64 -19.56
C ALA A 388 3.20 -7.08 -20.01
N TYR A 389 2.15 -7.25 -19.18
CA TYR A 389 0.85 -6.64 -19.44
C TYR A 389 0.92 -5.10 -19.49
N ALA A 390 1.70 -4.46 -18.61
CA ALA A 390 1.91 -3.01 -18.63
C ALA A 390 2.68 -2.52 -19.85
N GLU A 391 3.66 -3.29 -20.34
CA GLU A 391 4.41 -2.98 -21.56
C GLU A 391 3.48 -2.87 -22.77
N ASP A 392 2.61 -3.86 -22.98
CA ASP A 392 1.60 -3.81 -24.04
C ASP A 392 0.63 -2.61 -23.87
N GLY A 393 0.31 -2.26 -22.62
CA GLY A 393 -0.51 -1.10 -22.30
C GLY A 393 0.18 0.23 -22.66
N ALA A 394 1.49 0.31 -22.40
CA ALA A 394 2.31 1.45 -22.78
C ALA A 394 2.42 1.59 -24.30
N GLU A 395 2.55 0.48 -25.04
CA GLU A 395 2.54 0.49 -26.51
C GLU A 395 1.23 1.08 -27.06
N ILE A 396 0.07 0.66 -26.52
CA ILE A 396 -1.23 1.24 -26.89
C ILE A 396 -1.26 2.75 -26.63
N LEU A 397 -0.79 3.18 -25.45
CA LEU A 397 -0.77 4.60 -25.11
C LEU A 397 0.17 5.41 -26.03
N ILE A 398 1.32 4.84 -26.40
CA ILE A 398 2.30 5.50 -27.29
C ILE A 398 1.76 5.61 -28.72
N GLU A 399 1.22 4.53 -29.28
CA GLU A 399 0.66 4.51 -30.64
C GLU A 399 -0.48 5.52 -30.84
N ASN A 400 -1.22 5.82 -29.78
CA ASN A 400 -2.35 6.76 -29.81
C ASN A 400 -1.97 8.17 -29.30
N GLU A 401 -0.69 8.44 -29.01
CA GLU A 401 -0.20 9.71 -28.46
C GLU A 401 -0.90 10.10 -27.14
N TRP A 402 -1.24 9.10 -26.33
CA TRP A 402 -1.95 9.22 -25.06
C TRP A 402 -1.03 9.25 -23.84
N LEU A 403 0.22 8.79 -23.98
CA LEU A 403 1.20 8.78 -22.90
C LEU A 403 1.94 10.12 -22.85
N GLU A 404 1.69 10.88 -21.79
CA GLU A 404 2.50 12.05 -21.47
C GLU A 404 3.86 11.59 -20.90
N GLU A 405 4.97 12.06 -21.49
CA GLU A 405 6.32 11.72 -21.04
C GLU A 405 6.67 12.54 -19.79
N PRO A 406 7.12 11.90 -18.68
CA PRO A 406 7.61 12.64 -17.53
C PRO A 406 8.90 13.43 -17.88
N PRO A 407 9.25 14.49 -17.14
CA PRO A 407 10.49 15.22 -17.34
C PRO A 407 11.72 14.30 -17.32
N ARG A 408 12.52 14.33 -18.40
CA ARG A 408 13.69 13.46 -18.58
C ARG A 408 15.01 14.16 -18.39
N ALA A 409 16.03 13.40 -18.00
CA ALA A 409 17.41 13.87 -18.05
C ALA A 409 17.83 14.18 -19.50
N ALA A 410 18.71 15.18 -19.66
CA ALA A 410 19.25 15.52 -20.97
C ALA A 410 20.16 14.39 -21.51
N ASP A 411 19.89 13.95 -22.73
CA ASP A 411 20.76 13.02 -23.47
C ASP A 411 22.03 13.76 -23.93
N ARG A 412 23.10 13.64 -23.14
CA ARG A 412 24.36 14.36 -23.36
C ARG A 412 25.06 13.88 -24.63
N ASP A 413 25.00 12.60 -24.95
CA ASP A 413 25.61 12.05 -26.17
C ASP A 413 24.93 12.56 -27.42
N LYS A 414 23.60 12.62 -27.44
CA LYS A 414 22.83 13.20 -28.54
C LYS A 414 23.10 14.69 -28.71
N ILE A 415 23.29 15.43 -27.61
CA ILE A 415 23.65 16.86 -27.66
C ILE A 415 25.06 17.04 -28.25
N ILE A 416 26.04 16.22 -27.84
CA ILE A 416 27.40 16.27 -28.37
C ILE A 416 27.40 15.93 -29.85
N LYS A 417 26.70 14.86 -30.27
CA LYS A 417 26.63 14.42 -31.67
C LYS A 417 25.88 15.39 -32.58
N LYS A 418 24.88 16.12 -32.06
CA LYS A 418 24.15 17.16 -32.81
C LYS A 418 24.98 18.42 -33.09
N LYS A 419 26.12 18.63 -32.43
CA LYS A 419 27.01 19.78 -32.68
C LYS A 419 27.90 19.60 -33.93
N SER A 420 27.53 18.70 -34.85
CA SER A 420 28.26 18.43 -36.11
C SER A 420 27.67 19.20 -37.27
#